data_AF-A0A1E7FH95-F1
#
_entry.id   AF-A0A1E7FH95-F1
#
_cell.length_a   1.000
_cell.length_b   1.000
_cell.length_c   1.000
_cell.angle_alpha   90.00
_cell.angle_beta   90.00
_cell.angle_gamma   90.00
#
_symmetry.space_group_name_H-M   'P 1'
#
loop_
_entity.id
_entity.type
_entity.pdbx_description
1 polymer ?
#
loop_
_entity_poly.entity_id
_entity_poly.type
_entity_poly.pdbx_seq_one_letter_code
_entity_poly.pdbx_strand_id
1 'polypeptide(L)'
;MGSSNLHQCVHHQVLQLQRKSSMKKLNSNVDHNGDHHKGDQKDKNRPHVQFTTIEVRTHSLCIGDNPGGGQFGALGAPISLDWEYDTEHESYNLDEYEERHHNDHNDTTNSSSSKRRSRHQSNGNKLKQWQLILQPFEREFILIHKLGYTKEEINIQRKMIKIDRNQRKHTRRIMIFEPIEIGLEHFRKWRKNRNNNNNININAKTTKDEPQRSPSMDTSTSSSESTSFSCSYCQENK
;
A
#
# COMPACT_ATOMS: atom_id res chain seq x y z
N MET A 1 -7.28 39.49 21.81
CA MET A 1 -6.86 39.04 20.46
C MET A 1 -5.40 38.67 20.56
N GLY A 2 -5.12 37.41 20.90
CA GLY A 2 -3.76 36.90 21.07
C GLY A 2 -3.39 36.09 19.84
N SER A 3 -2.45 36.61 19.05
CA SER A 3 -1.86 35.90 17.92
C SER A 3 -1.01 34.77 18.47
N SER A 4 -1.56 33.57 18.57
CA SER A 4 -0.82 32.37 18.92
C SER A 4 0.04 31.97 17.73
N ASN A 5 1.35 32.21 17.84
CA ASN A 5 2.37 31.69 16.93
C ASN A 5 2.24 30.16 16.83
N LEU A 6 1.68 29.71 15.72
CA LEU A 6 1.53 28.31 15.36
C LEU A 6 2.93 27.75 15.06
N HIS A 7 3.51 27.04 16.02
CA HIS A 7 4.77 26.32 15.82
C HIS A 7 4.54 25.18 14.83
N GLN A 8 4.84 25.39 13.54
CA GLN A 8 4.83 24.35 12.52
C GLN A 8 5.82 23.25 12.91
N CYS A 9 5.29 22.06 13.20
CA CYS A 9 6.09 20.87 13.42
C CYS A 9 6.34 20.23 12.04
N VAL A 10 7.47 20.53 11.42
CA VAL A 10 7.79 20.07 10.07
C VAL A 10 8.27 18.61 10.12
N HIS A 11 7.45 17.69 9.66
CA HIS A 11 7.81 16.27 9.53
C HIS A 11 8.18 15.97 8.08
N HIS A 12 9.47 15.86 7.79
CA HIS A 12 9.98 15.61 6.43
C HIS A 12 9.76 14.13 6.06
N GLN A 13 9.03 13.87 4.97
CA GLN A 13 9.00 12.56 4.33
C GLN A 13 9.51 12.69 2.88
N VAL A 14 10.48 11.84 2.53
CA VAL A 14 11.06 11.77 1.19
C VAL A 14 10.20 10.83 0.34
N LEU A 15 9.38 11.38 -0.55
CA LEU A 15 8.64 10.62 -1.56
C LEU A 15 9.39 10.70 -2.89
N GLN A 16 9.93 9.56 -3.34
CA GLN A 16 10.66 9.45 -4.60
C GLN A 16 9.71 9.14 -5.76
N LEU A 17 9.64 10.02 -6.75
CA LEU A 17 9.05 9.73 -8.06
C LEU A 17 9.62 10.66 -9.13
N GLN A 18 10.38 10.08 -10.07
CA GLN A 18 10.18 10.25 -11.52
C GLN A 18 11.09 9.28 -12.27
N ARG A 19 10.48 8.36 -13.03
CA ARG A 19 11.18 7.41 -13.91
C ARG A 19 11.63 8.14 -15.17
N LYS A 20 12.93 8.41 -15.30
CA LYS A 20 13.54 8.70 -16.60
C LYS A 20 14.22 7.43 -17.12
N SER A 21 13.54 6.67 -17.98
CA SER A 21 14.18 5.54 -18.68
C SER A 21 15.11 6.08 -19.76
N SER A 22 16.36 6.37 -19.41
CA SER A 22 17.37 6.77 -20.39
C SER A 22 17.93 5.53 -21.07
N MET A 23 17.26 5.06 -22.14
CA MET A 23 17.82 4.04 -23.03
C MET A 23 18.87 4.69 -23.96
N LYS A 24 20.08 4.93 -23.45
CA LYS A 24 21.22 5.29 -24.31
C LYS A 24 21.92 4.00 -24.76
N LYS A 25 21.63 3.56 -26.00
CA LYS A 25 22.48 2.62 -26.73
C LYS A 25 23.82 3.31 -27.02
N LEU A 26 24.86 3.02 -26.25
CA LEU A 26 26.23 3.35 -26.62
C LEU A 26 26.91 2.09 -27.16
N ASN A 27 27.16 2.09 -28.47
CA ASN A 27 28.14 1.23 -29.12
C ASN A 27 29.53 1.76 -28.76
N SER A 28 30.29 1.06 -27.92
CA SER A 28 31.73 1.30 -27.79
C SER A 28 32.49 0.02 -28.14
N ASN A 29 33.00 -0.02 -29.37
CA ASN A 29 34.11 -0.89 -29.76
C ASN A 29 35.38 -0.36 -29.07
N VAL A 30 35.90 -1.09 -28.09
CA VAL A 30 37.25 -0.91 -27.60
C VAL A 30 37.89 -2.29 -27.50
N ASP A 31 38.74 -2.58 -28.48
CA ASP A 31 39.64 -3.72 -28.48
C ASP A 31 40.80 -3.43 -27.52
N HIS A 32 40.88 -4.17 -26.41
CA HIS A 32 42.11 -4.27 -25.61
C HIS A 32 42.39 -5.74 -25.27
N ASN A 33 43.47 -6.24 -25.87
CA ASN A 33 44.16 -7.48 -25.53
C ASN A 33 44.76 -7.35 -24.12
N GLY A 34 44.45 -8.27 -23.20
CA GLY A 34 45.17 -8.31 -21.93
C GLY A 34 44.50 -9.08 -20.79
N ASP A 35 44.75 -10.38 -20.78
CA ASP A 35 44.96 -11.23 -19.60
C ASP A 35 43.76 -11.75 -18.77
N HIS A 36 43.87 -13.04 -18.41
CA HIS A 36 42.80 -13.96 -18.07
C HIS A 36 42.47 -13.98 -16.57
N HIS A 37 41.49 -13.19 -16.13
CA HIS A 37 40.69 -13.52 -14.95
C HIS A 37 39.30 -14.01 -15.36
N LYS A 38 39.15 -15.34 -15.46
CA LYS A 38 37.86 -16.03 -15.66
C LYS A 38 37.04 -15.95 -14.37
N GLY A 39 36.24 -14.90 -14.21
CA GLY A 39 35.25 -14.77 -13.14
C GLY A 39 34.12 -13.84 -13.54
N ASP A 40 32.94 -14.40 -13.76
CA ASP A 40 31.62 -13.73 -13.73
C ASP A 40 31.42 -12.43 -14.54
N GLN A 41 31.50 -12.49 -15.87
CA GLN A 41 31.05 -11.39 -16.76
C GLN A 41 29.54 -11.44 -17.13
N LYS A 42 28.70 -12.19 -16.40
CA LYS A 42 27.30 -12.45 -16.82
C LYS A 42 26.27 -11.36 -16.49
N ASP A 43 26.66 -10.25 -15.85
CA ASP A 43 25.71 -9.29 -15.28
C ASP A 43 25.63 -7.91 -15.95
N LYS A 44 26.28 -7.68 -17.10
CA LYS A 44 26.36 -6.34 -17.72
C LYS A 44 25.04 -5.80 -18.29
N ASN A 45 23.97 -6.58 -18.35
CA ASN A 45 22.67 -6.17 -18.93
C ASN A 45 21.50 -6.24 -17.96
N ARG A 46 21.73 -6.27 -16.63
CA ARG A 46 20.61 -6.15 -15.70
C ARG A 46 20.07 -4.72 -15.78
N PRO A 47 18.76 -4.52 -16.03
CA PRO A 47 18.18 -3.19 -16.04
C PRO A 47 18.41 -2.53 -14.68
N HIS A 48 19.11 -1.39 -14.68
CA HIS A 48 19.39 -0.61 -13.49
C HIS A 48 18.51 0.65 -13.49
N VAL A 49 17.99 1.02 -12.31
CA VAL A 49 17.23 2.25 -12.09
C VAL A 49 18.09 3.21 -11.27
N GLN A 50 18.35 4.39 -11.79
CA GLN A 50 19.05 5.47 -11.07
C GLN A 50 18.09 6.64 -10.87
N PHE A 51 18.19 7.27 -9.72
CA PHE A 51 17.50 8.51 -9.40
C PHE A 51 18.52 9.64 -9.47
N THR A 52 18.14 10.79 -10.00
CA THR A 52 19.04 11.95 -10.15
C THR A 52 18.67 13.10 -9.23
N THR A 53 17.43 13.10 -8.76
CA THR A 53 16.82 14.25 -8.10
C THR A 53 15.95 13.76 -6.94
N ILE A 54 16.05 14.43 -5.82
CA ILE A 54 15.22 14.23 -4.64
C ILE A 54 14.40 15.49 -4.43
N GLU A 55 13.09 15.32 -4.20
CA GLU A 55 12.21 16.38 -3.73
C GLU A 55 11.82 16.09 -2.28
N VAL A 56 11.99 17.08 -1.42
CA VAL A 56 11.62 16.99 0.00
C VAL A 56 10.37 17.83 0.23
N ARG A 57 9.26 17.17 0.57
CA ARG A 57 7.96 17.84 0.72
C ARG A 57 7.54 17.90 2.18
N THR A 58 6.98 19.05 2.55
CA THR A 58 6.39 19.28 3.87
C THR A 58 4.89 19.12 3.79
N HIS A 59 4.36 18.22 4.62
CA HIS A 59 2.93 18.00 4.76
C HIS A 59 2.47 18.41 6.15
N SER A 60 1.27 18.96 6.24
CA SER A 60 0.60 19.17 7.51
C SER A 60 0.25 17.83 8.16
N LEU A 61 0.25 17.81 9.50
CA LEU A 61 -0.25 16.67 10.25
C LEU A 61 -1.76 16.82 10.42
N CYS A 62 -2.50 15.72 10.27
CA CYS A 62 -3.93 15.67 10.46
C CYS A 62 -4.34 14.41 11.23
N ILE A 63 -5.57 14.39 11.72
CA ILE A 63 -6.15 13.18 12.28
C ILE A 63 -6.41 12.16 11.15
N GLY A 64 -5.86 10.96 11.31
CA GLY A 64 -5.75 9.99 10.21
C GLY A 64 -6.68 8.79 10.29
N ASP A 65 -6.74 8.01 9.21
CA ASP A 65 -7.35 6.68 9.14
C ASP A 65 -6.31 5.62 8.74
N ASN A 66 -5.25 5.49 9.53
CA ASN A 66 -4.21 4.48 9.30
C ASN A 66 -4.36 3.27 10.25
N PRO A 67 -5.10 2.23 9.85
CA PRO A 67 -5.22 1.00 10.63
C PRO A 67 -4.03 0.06 10.47
N GLY A 68 -3.06 0.42 9.61
CA GLY A 68 -1.82 -0.31 9.36
C GLY A 68 -0.80 -0.18 10.50
N GLY A 69 -1.05 0.69 11.48
CA GLY A 69 -0.26 0.78 12.70
C GLY A 69 -0.12 -0.57 13.37
N GLY A 70 1.12 -1.06 13.47
CA GLY A 70 1.48 -2.30 14.17
C GLY A 70 1.15 -2.25 15.67
N GLN A 71 1.85 -3.06 16.47
CA GLN A 71 1.56 -3.19 17.91
C GLN A 71 1.54 -1.84 18.66
N PHE A 72 2.34 -0.86 18.22
CA PHE A 72 2.42 0.49 18.80
C PHE A 72 1.53 1.54 18.12
N GLY A 73 1.07 1.29 16.89
CA GLY A 73 0.13 2.19 16.19
C GLY A 73 -1.30 2.05 16.71
N ALA A 74 -1.66 0.87 17.20
CA ALA A 74 -3.00 0.54 17.69
C ALA A 74 -3.42 1.26 18.98
N LEU A 75 -2.45 1.75 19.76
CA LEU A 75 -2.66 2.22 21.14
C LEU A 75 -2.71 3.76 21.27
N GLY A 76 -2.64 4.51 20.17
CA GLY A 76 -2.61 5.97 20.24
C GLY A 76 -3.57 6.65 19.30
N ALA A 77 -3.65 7.97 19.40
CA ALA A 77 -4.40 8.76 18.45
C ALA A 77 -3.82 8.59 17.04
N PRO A 78 -4.66 8.41 16.01
CA PRO A 78 -4.18 8.24 14.66
C PRO A 78 -3.76 9.58 14.08
N ILE A 79 -2.49 9.65 13.66
CA ILE A 79 -1.95 10.78 12.95
C ILE A 79 -1.68 10.34 11.51
N SER A 80 -1.95 11.21 10.56
CA SER A 80 -1.57 11.04 9.17
C SER A 80 -1.00 12.36 8.63
N LEU A 81 -0.36 12.27 7.47
CA LEU A 81 0.01 13.43 6.70
C LEU A 81 -1.18 13.81 5.83
N ASP A 82 -1.43 15.10 5.71
CA ASP A 82 -2.39 15.61 4.75
C ASP A 82 -1.89 15.40 3.32
N TRP A 83 -2.82 15.28 2.37
CA TRP A 83 -2.48 15.18 0.96
C TRP A 83 -1.95 16.49 0.40
N GLU A 84 -2.38 17.60 0.98
CA GLU A 84 -1.87 18.93 0.70
C GLU A 84 -0.46 19.08 1.27
N TYR A 85 0.47 19.48 0.40
CA TYR A 85 1.84 19.80 0.75
C TYR A 85 2.13 21.25 0.40
N ASP A 86 3.13 21.79 1.07
CA ASP A 86 3.64 23.11 0.73
C ASP A 86 4.21 23.10 -0.70
N THR A 87 3.70 24.00 -1.54
CA THR A 87 4.21 24.16 -2.91
C THR A 87 5.67 24.61 -2.92
N GLU A 88 6.14 25.27 -1.85
CA GLU A 88 7.53 25.68 -1.65
C GLU A 88 8.40 24.47 -1.26
N HIS A 89 8.69 23.71 -2.30
CA HIS A 89 9.59 22.58 -2.44
C HIS A 89 11.09 22.80 -2.35
N GLU A 90 11.83 22.04 -1.55
CA GLU A 90 13.26 21.87 -1.83
C GLU A 90 13.48 20.70 -2.81
N SER A 91 14.27 20.96 -3.86
CA SER A 91 14.69 19.96 -4.84
C SER A 91 16.20 19.94 -4.94
N TYR A 92 16.78 18.75 -4.77
CA TYR A 92 18.21 18.52 -4.72
C TYR A 92 18.64 17.52 -5.78
N ASN A 93 19.86 17.67 -6.28
CA ASN A 93 20.52 16.54 -6.94
C ASN A 93 20.79 15.44 -5.89
N LEU A 94 20.63 14.16 -6.27
CA LEU A 94 20.85 13.03 -5.36
C LEU A 94 22.25 13.08 -4.72
N ASP A 95 23.28 13.34 -5.54
CA ASP A 95 24.66 13.35 -5.08
C ASP A 95 24.91 14.49 -4.08
N GLU A 96 24.31 15.66 -4.33
CA GLU A 96 24.39 16.83 -3.44
C GLU A 96 23.69 16.57 -2.09
N TYR A 97 22.52 15.93 -2.13
CA TYR A 97 21.76 15.57 -0.93
C TYR A 97 22.54 14.57 -0.06
N GLU A 98 23.12 13.54 -0.69
CA GLU A 98 23.93 12.53 0.01
C GLU A 98 25.18 13.14 0.63
N GLU A 99 25.89 14.03 -0.07
CA GLU A 99 27.07 14.73 0.46
C GLU A 99 26.72 15.59 1.68
N ARG A 100 25.60 16.34 1.62
CA ARG A 100 25.14 17.18 2.73
C ARG A 100 24.84 16.38 4.00
N HIS A 101 24.20 15.21 3.86
CA HIS A 101 23.80 14.39 5.01
C HIS A 101 24.84 13.34 5.45
N HIS A 102 25.88 13.11 4.65
CA HIS A 102 26.96 12.20 5.04
C HIS A 102 27.77 12.72 6.23
N ASN A 103 27.85 14.04 6.40
CA ASN A 103 28.64 14.67 7.47
C ASN A 103 28.00 14.53 8.85
N ASP A 104 26.67 14.54 8.95
CA ASP A 104 25.93 14.43 10.22
C ASP A 104 26.08 13.05 10.89
N HIS A 105 26.53 12.03 10.16
CA HIS A 105 26.68 10.67 10.68
C HIS A 105 28.12 10.22 10.93
N ASN A 106 29.12 10.95 10.47
CA ASN A 106 30.53 10.56 10.66
C ASN A 106 31.09 10.95 12.04
N ASP A 107 30.45 11.87 12.77
CA ASP A 107 30.98 12.38 14.04
C ASP A 107 30.95 11.36 15.21
N THR A 108 30.30 10.20 15.05
CA THR A 108 30.28 9.16 16.10
C THR A 108 31.23 7.98 15.86
N THR A 109 32.03 7.97 14.79
CA THR A 109 32.91 6.82 14.48
C THR A 109 34.37 7.17 14.23
N ASN A 110 34.90 8.20 14.90
CA ASN A 110 36.34 8.36 15.10
C ASN A 110 36.93 7.32 16.08
N SER A 111 36.60 6.04 15.89
CA SER A 111 37.47 4.93 16.29
C SER A 111 38.23 4.46 15.05
N SER A 112 39.39 5.10 14.91
CA SER A 112 40.45 4.76 14.00
C SER A 112 40.78 3.26 14.00
N SER A 113 41.26 2.81 12.85
CA SER A 113 41.90 1.52 12.55
C SER A 113 40.99 0.37 12.06
N SER A 114 40.93 0.27 10.74
CA SER A 114 41.35 -0.94 10.02
C SER A 114 40.92 -2.29 10.60
N LYS A 115 39.77 -2.83 10.18
CA LYS A 115 39.62 -4.28 9.99
C LYS A 115 38.44 -4.66 9.09
N ARG A 116 38.80 -4.93 7.84
CA ARG A 116 38.35 -6.06 7.00
C ARG A 116 37.03 -6.73 7.42
N ARG A 117 36.00 -6.58 6.57
CA ARG A 117 34.99 -7.61 6.22
C ARG A 117 34.60 -8.57 7.35
N SER A 118 34.06 -8.07 8.45
CA SER A 118 33.33 -8.91 9.41
C SER A 118 31.86 -8.92 9.04
N ARG A 119 31.39 -10.06 8.54
CA ARG A 119 30.01 -10.36 8.11
C ARG A 119 29.02 -10.45 9.30
N HIS A 120 29.31 -9.77 10.41
CA HIS A 120 28.61 -9.87 11.70
C HIS A 120 28.09 -8.54 12.27
N GLN A 121 27.94 -7.50 11.45
CA GLN A 121 27.21 -6.29 11.86
C GLN A 121 25.72 -6.40 11.53
N SER A 122 24.96 -7.15 12.33
CA SER A 122 23.48 -7.15 12.25
C SER A 122 22.78 -6.60 13.49
N ASN A 123 23.52 -6.15 14.51
CA ASN A 123 22.92 -5.72 15.78
C ASN A 123 23.00 -4.20 16.07
N GLY A 124 23.78 -3.43 15.30
CA GLY A 124 23.94 -1.98 15.53
C GLY A 124 22.76 -1.11 15.06
N ASN A 125 21.95 -1.58 14.10
CA ASN A 125 20.88 -0.77 13.50
C ASN A 125 19.52 -0.90 14.20
N LYS A 126 19.40 -1.76 15.23
CA LYS A 126 18.10 -2.01 15.90
C LYS A 126 17.65 -0.85 16.79
N LEU A 127 18.58 0.00 17.26
CA LEU A 127 18.26 1.14 18.13
C LEU A 127 17.75 2.38 17.36
N LYS A 128 18.11 2.54 16.08
CA LYS A 128 17.66 3.69 15.27
C LYS A 128 16.18 3.60 14.88
N GLN A 129 15.61 2.40 14.78
CA GLN A 129 14.22 2.24 14.35
C GLN A 129 13.22 2.77 15.39
N TRP A 130 13.54 2.68 16.68
CA TRP A 130 12.65 3.19 17.75
C TRP A 130 12.60 4.71 17.80
N GLN A 131 13.62 5.40 17.28
CA GLN A 131 13.65 6.87 17.20
C GLN A 131 12.64 7.43 16.20
N LEU A 132 12.16 6.61 15.26
CA LEU A 132 11.16 7.00 14.26
C LEU A 132 9.72 6.68 14.71
N ILE A 133 9.54 6.16 15.93
CA ILE A 133 8.22 5.81 16.46
C ILE A 133 7.78 6.87 17.46
N LEU A 134 6.78 7.66 17.06
CA LEU A 134 6.13 8.61 17.94
C LEU A 134 5.26 7.87 18.97
N GLN A 135 5.44 8.14 20.27
CA GLN A 135 4.73 7.47 21.34
C GLN A 135 3.24 7.84 21.36
N PRO A 136 2.33 6.97 21.86
CA PRO A 136 0.89 7.24 21.87
C PRO A 136 0.48 8.56 22.52
N PHE A 137 1.12 8.94 23.62
CA PHE A 137 0.83 10.19 24.35
C PHE A 137 1.35 11.41 23.59
N GLU A 138 2.51 11.31 22.93
CA GLU A 138 3.06 12.38 22.08
C GLU A 138 2.12 12.66 20.91
N ARG A 139 1.55 11.60 20.32
CA ARG A 139 0.55 11.74 19.25
C ARG A 139 -0.67 12.51 19.72
N GLU A 140 -1.26 12.10 20.84
CA GLU A 140 -2.44 12.78 21.41
C GLU A 140 -2.11 14.23 21.80
N PHE A 141 -0.92 14.47 22.36
CA PHE A 141 -0.45 15.82 22.69
C PHE A 141 -0.35 16.72 21.44
N ILE A 142 0.23 16.21 20.35
CA ILE A 142 0.33 16.97 19.09
C ILE A 142 -1.06 17.32 18.55
N LEU A 143 -1.97 16.35 18.49
CA LEU A 143 -3.31 16.59 17.96
C LEU A 143 -4.08 17.62 18.80
N ILE A 144 -4.04 17.52 20.13
CA ILE A 144 -4.79 18.41 21.02
C ILE A 144 -4.14 19.80 21.07
N HIS A 145 -2.84 19.87 21.36
CA HIS A 145 -2.21 21.14 21.70
C HIS A 145 -1.63 21.89 20.50
N LYS A 146 -1.21 21.19 19.44
CA LYS A 146 -0.66 21.84 18.24
C LYS A 146 -1.69 22.05 17.15
N LEU A 147 -2.61 21.09 16.97
CA LEU A 147 -3.58 21.11 15.88
C LEU A 147 -5.00 21.48 16.33
N GLY A 148 -5.26 21.56 17.63
CA GLY A 148 -6.54 22.03 18.16
C GLY A 148 -7.68 21.01 18.12
N TYR A 149 -7.38 19.72 17.90
CA TYR A 149 -8.40 18.68 17.94
C TYR A 149 -8.94 18.45 19.34
N THR A 150 -10.23 18.15 19.42
CA THR A 150 -10.90 17.79 20.68
C THR A 150 -10.63 16.32 21.04
N LYS A 151 -10.77 15.99 22.33
CA LYS A 151 -10.61 14.59 22.79
C LYS A 151 -11.71 13.69 22.23
N GLU A 152 -12.90 14.25 22.04
CA GLU A 152 -14.07 13.59 21.49
C GLU A 152 -13.80 13.13 20.05
N GLU A 153 -13.31 14.03 19.19
CA GLU A 153 -12.92 13.73 17.80
C GLU A 153 -11.86 12.62 17.74
N ILE A 154 -10.81 12.75 18.56
CA ILE A 154 -9.75 11.74 18.65
C ILE A 154 -10.32 10.36 19.03
N ASN A 155 -11.24 10.32 20.00
CA ASN A 155 -11.84 9.08 20.46
C ASN A 155 -12.80 8.47 19.44
N ILE A 156 -13.54 9.29 18.68
CA ILE A 156 -14.36 8.82 17.56
C ILE A 156 -13.46 8.15 16.52
N GLN A 157 -12.36 8.81 16.11
CA GLN A 157 -11.47 8.25 15.10
C GLN A 157 -10.79 6.95 15.56
N ARG A 158 -10.39 6.87 16.84
CA ARG A 158 -9.88 5.61 17.44
C ARG A 158 -10.88 4.46 17.30
N LYS A 159 -12.18 4.72 17.50
CA LYS A 159 -13.23 3.69 17.34
C LYS A 159 -13.34 3.26 15.88
N MET A 160 -13.34 4.20 14.94
CA MET A 160 -13.42 3.90 13.50
C MET A 160 -12.26 3.03 13.04
N ILE A 161 -11.02 3.36 13.43
CA ILE A 161 -9.84 2.56 13.08
C ILE A 161 -9.89 1.16 13.68
N LYS A 162 -10.42 1.02 14.91
CA LYS A 162 -10.59 -0.29 15.53
C LYS A 162 -11.55 -1.16 14.73
N ILE A 163 -12.62 -0.58 14.20
CA ILE A 163 -13.57 -1.27 13.33
C ILE A 163 -12.87 -1.67 12.03
N ASP A 164 -12.20 -0.75 11.33
CA ASP A 164 -11.54 -1.08 10.06
C ASP A 164 -10.43 -2.13 10.24
N ARG A 165 -9.65 -2.04 11.32
CA ARG A 165 -8.65 -3.07 11.66
C ARG A 165 -9.28 -4.45 11.85
N ASN A 166 -10.44 -4.53 12.48
CA ASN A 166 -11.18 -5.78 12.65
C ASN A 166 -11.69 -6.31 11.30
N GLN A 167 -12.21 -5.43 10.44
CA GLN A 167 -12.61 -5.78 9.07
C GLN A 167 -11.41 -6.32 8.28
N ARG A 168 -10.28 -5.61 8.24
CA ARG A 168 -9.04 -6.08 7.59
C ARG A 168 -8.51 -7.40 8.16
N LYS A 169 -8.66 -7.62 9.47
CA LYS A 169 -8.30 -8.89 10.10
C LYS A 169 -9.22 -10.02 9.65
N HIS A 170 -10.51 -9.74 9.50
CA HIS A 170 -11.50 -10.68 8.99
C HIS A 170 -11.25 -11.01 7.52
N THR A 171 -11.09 -9.99 6.66
CA THR A 171 -10.75 -10.16 5.24
C THR A 171 -9.47 -10.99 5.08
N ARG A 172 -8.40 -10.69 5.83
CA ARG A 172 -7.17 -11.49 5.79
C ARG A 172 -7.36 -12.95 6.17
N ARG A 173 -8.28 -13.26 7.08
CA ARG A 173 -8.61 -14.65 7.44
C ARG A 173 -9.39 -15.34 6.31
N ILE A 174 -10.33 -14.63 5.69
CA ILE A 174 -11.14 -15.17 4.59
C ILE A 174 -10.28 -15.40 3.34
N MET A 175 -9.37 -14.48 3.02
CA MET A 175 -8.50 -14.58 1.83
C MET A 175 -7.70 -15.89 1.76
N ILE A 176 -7.36 -16.51 2.90
CA ILE A 176 -6.68 -17.81 2.93
C ILE A 176 -7.54 -18.91 2.30
N PHE A 177 -8.87 -18.80 2.42
CA PHE A 177 -9.84 -19.75 1.88
C PHE A 177 -10.34 -19.38 0.50
N GLU A 178 -9.97 -18.22 -0.04
CA GLU A 178 -10.41 -17.74 -1.35
C GLU A 178 -10.14 -18.77 -2.48
N PRO A 179 -8.96 -19.43 -2.58
CA PRO A 179 -8.75 -20.45 -3.61
C PRO A 179 -9.68 -21.67 -3.47
N ILE A 180 -10.04 -22.02 -2.24
CA ILE A 180 -10.94 -23.14 -1.95
C ILE A 180 -12.37 -22.76 -2.33
N GLU A 181 -12.82 -21.55 -2.00
CA GLU A 181 -14.13 -21.05 -2.39
C GLU A 181 -14.26 -20.97 -3.92
N ILE A 182 -13.24 -20.47 -4.62
CA ILE A 182 -13.18 -20.47 -6.09
C ILE A 182 -13.30 -21.91 -6.62
N GLY A 183 -12.55 -22.86 -6.06
CA GLY A 183 -12.62 -24.27 -6.43
C GLY A 183 -14.02 -24.88 -6.19
N LEU A 184 -14.65 -24.58 -5.06
CA LEU A 184 -15.99 -25.05 -4.72
C LEU A 184 -17.06 -24.46 -5.64
N GLU A 185 -16.95 -23.17 -6.01
CA GLU A 185 -17.84 -22.54 -6.99
C GLU A 185 -17.69 -23.14 -8.38
N HIS A 186 -16.46 -23.42 -8.82
CA HIS A 186 -16.22 -24.15 -10.06
C HIS A 186 -16.84 -25.56 -10.02
N PHE A 187 -16.68 -26.29 -8.91
CA PHE A 187 -17.25 -27.62 -8.74
C PHE A 187 -18.79 -27.60 -8.71
N ARG A 188 -19.41 -26.61 -8.05
CA ARG A 188 -20.87 -26.40 -8.05
C ARG A 188 -21.40 -26.14 -9.45
N LYS A 189 -20.74 -25.28 -10.23
CA LYS A 189 -21.10 -25.00 -11.64
C LYS A 189 -20.96 -26.25 -12.50
N TRP A 190 -19.87 -27.00 -12.35
CA TRP A 190 -19.65 -28.26 -13.05
C TRP A 190 -20.77 -29.28 -12.74
N ARG A 191 -21.16 -29.44 -11.47
CA ARG A 191 -22.24 -30.34 -11.06
C ARG A 191 -23.59 -29.92 -11.64
N LYS A 192 -23.92 -28.63 -11.63
CA LYS A 192 -25.16 -28.11 -12.24
C LYS A 192 -25.19 -28.40 -13.75
N ASN A 193 -24.08 -28.20 -14.45
CA ASN A 193 -24.00 -28.46 -15.89
C ASN A 193 -24.17 -29.96 -16.23
N ARG A 194 -23.65 -30.84 -15.37
CA ARG A 194 -23.82 -32.29 -15.52
C ARG A 194 -25.29 -32.73 -15.36
N ASN A 195 -26.02 -32.13 -14.43
CA ASN A 195 -27.44 -32.42 -14.26
C ASN A 195 -28.29 -31.94 -15.45
N ASN A 196 -27.98 -30.78 -16.04
CA ASN A 196 -28.67 -30.30 -17.25
C ASN A 196 -28.43 -31.24 -18.44
N ASN A 197 -27.21 -31.70 -18.67
CA ASN A 197 -26.93 -32.62 -19.77
C ASN A 197 -27.62 -33.99 -19.62
N ASN A 198 -27.84 -34.46 -18.39
CA ASN A 198 -28.58 -35.70 -18.15
C ASN A 198 -30.07 -35.55 -18.48
N ASN A 199 -30.69 -34.40 -18.16
CA ASN A 199 -32.09 -34.14 -18.53
C ASN A 199 -32.29 -34.03 -20.05
N ILE A 200 -31.33 -33.45 -20.78
CA ILE A 200 -31.37 -33.38 -22.24
C ILE A 200 -31.38 -34.79 -22.87
N ASN A 201 -30.57 -35.72 -22.34
CA ASN A 201 -30.51 -37.10 -22.84
C ASN A 201 -31.73 -37.96 -22.46
N ILE A 202 -32.40 -37.67 -21.35
CA ILE A 202 -33.63 -38.38 -20.97
C ILE A 202 -34.80 -37.98 -21.88
N ASN A 203 -34.92 -36.69 -22.21
CA ASN A 203 -35.96 -36.20 -23.12
C ASN A 203 -35.73 -36.59 -24.59
N ALA A 204 -34.48 -36.84 -25.00
CA ALA A 204 -34.18 -37.33 -26.35
C ALA A 204 -34.56 -38.81 -26.57
N LYS A 205 -34.87 -39.56 -25.50
CA LYS A 205 -35.24 -40.98 -25.59
C LYS A 205 -36.75 -41.26 -25.55
N THR A 206 -37.58 -40.26 -25.28
CA THR A 206 -39.04 -40.42 -25.17
C THR A 206 -39.83 -39.90 -26.37
N THR A 207 -39.19 -39.34 -27.40
CA THR A 207 -39.86 -38.78 -28.59
C THR A 207 -40.12 -39.79 -29.72
N LYS A 208 -40.49 -41.04 -29.41
CA LYS A 208 -40.93 -41.98 -30.46
C LYS A 208 -42.43 -42.22 -30.55
N ASP A 209 -43.22 -41.92 -29.53
CA ASP A 209 -44.68 -42.13 -29.61
C ASP A 209 -45.42 -41.09 -28.77
N GLU A 210 -45.71 -39.91 -29.32
CA GLU A 210 -46.77 -39.06 -28.75
C GLU A 210 -47.59 -38.34 -29.85
N PRO A 211 -48.92 -38.49 -29.83
CA PRO A 211 -49.83 -37.89 -30.80
C PRO A 211 -50.04 -36.38 -30.56
N GLN A 212 -50.24 -35.67 -31.67
CA GLN A 212 -50.34 -34.21 -31.71
C GLN A 212 -51.49 -33.68 -30.84
N ARG A 213 -51.15 -32.84 -29.86
CA ARG A 213 -52.09 -31.99 -29.13
C ARG A 213 -51.72 -30.52 -29.32
N SER A 214 -52.72 -29.73 -29.67
CA SER A 214 -52.64 -28.34 -30.12
C SER A 214 -52.18 -27.36 -29.03
N PRO A 215 -51.52 -26.24 -29.42
CA PRO A 215 -50.97 -25.26 -28.49
C PRO A 215 -52.05 -24.29 -27.98
N SER A 216 -52.12 -24.13 -26.66
CA SER A 216 -52.87 -23.06 -25.98
C SER A 216 -51.89 -21.96 -25.57
N MET A 217 -52.19 -20.72 -25.94
CA MET A 217 -51.57 -19.52 -25.38
C MET A 217 -51.90 -19.39 -23.89
N ASP A 218 -50.95 -18.90 -23.09
CA ASP A 218 -51.16 -17.99 -21.95
C ASP A 218 -49.80 -17.60 -21.33
N THR A 219 -49.37 -16.35 -21.50
CA THR A 219 -49.41 -15.19 -20.58
C THR A 219 -48.33 -15.15 -19.48
N SER A 220 -47.25 -14.45 -19.82
CA SER A 220 -46.65 -13.29 -19.11
C SER A 220 -46.46 -13.25 -17.58
N THR A 221 -45.27 -12.75 -17.21
CA THR A 221 -44.96 -11.81 -16.10
C THR A 221 -44.38 -12.40 -14.82
N SER A 222 -43.10 -12.15 -14.55
CA SER A 222 -42.68 -11.62 -13.23
C SER A 222 -41.35 -10.88 -13.31
N SER A 223 -41.38 -9.68 -12.75
CA SER A 223 -40.34 -8.67 -12.66
C SER A 223 -39.31 -9.00 -11.58
N SER A 224 -38.03 -8.93 -11.92
CA SER A 224 -36.92 -8.98 -10.97
C SER A 224 -36.61 -7.58 -10.43
N GLU A 225 -36.89 -7.35 -9.15
CA GLU A 225 -36.49 -6.16 -8.41
C GLU A 225 -34.98 -6.20 -8.12
N SER A 226 -34.25 -5.26 -8.70
CA SER A 226 -32.85 -4.99 -8.36
C SER A 226 -32.80 -4.01 -7.20
N THR A 227 -32.46 -4.49 -6.00
CA THR A 227 -32.18 -3.65 -4.84
C THR A 227 -30.80 -3.01 -4.99
N SER A 228 -30.77 -1.77 -5.46
CA SER A 228 -29.58 -0.92 -5.46
C SER A 228 -29.28 -0.43 -4.04
N PHE A 229 -28.19 -0.91 -3.45
CA PHE A 229 -27.62 -0.33 -2.23
C PHE A 229 -27.02 1.04 -2.54
N SER A 230 -27.76 2.10 -2.22
CA SER A 230 -27.26 3.47 -2.23
C SER A 230 -26.46 3.73 -0.96
N CYS A 231 -25.13 3.78 -1.07
CA CYS A 231 -24.24 4.22 -0.01
C CYS A 231 -24.28 5.75 0.07
N SER A 232 -25.08 6.30 0.99
CA SER A 232 -25.10 7.73 1.28
C SER A 232 -24.06 8.06 2.35
N TYR A 233 -22.91 8.58 1.95
CA TYR A 233 -22.04 9.32 2.86
C TYR A 233 -21.49 10.55 2.14
N CYS A 234 -21.37 11.64 2.91
CA CYS A 234 -20.85 12.97 2.57
C CYS A 234 -21.90 13.98 2.08
N GLN A 235 -22.76 14.45 2.99
CA GLN A 235 -23.19 15.85 2.97
C GLN A 235 -22.17 16.65 3.80
N GLU A 236 -21.35 17.43 3.08
CA GLU A 236 -20.49 18.47 3.64
C GLU A 236 -21.36 19.59 4.22
N ASN A 237 -21.15 19.91 5.50
CA ASN A 237 -21.59 21.18 6.05
C ASN A 237 -20.55 22.23 5.69
N LYS A 238 -20.99 23.25 4.95
CA LYS A 238 -20.29 24.53 4.74
C LYS A 238 -20.56 25.48 5.91
#